data_AF-A0A3B9Z8M7-F1
#
_entry.id   AF-A0A3B9Z8M7-F1
#
_cell.length_a   1.000
_cell.length_b   1.000
_cell.length_c   1.000
_cell.angle_alpha   90.00
_cell.angle_beta   90.00
_cell.angle_gamma   90.00
#
_symmetry.space_group_name_H-M   'P 1'
#
loop_
_entity.id
_entity.type
_entity.pdbx_description
1 polymer ?
#
loop_
_entity_poly.entity_id
_entity_poly.type
_entity_poly.pdbx_seq_one_letter_code
_entity_poly.pdbx_strand_id
1 'polypeptide(L)'
;MAPLKDGLVLLSPTRLGTTRMEEVHGSTPRDPSGLPDPGRPRFCGRCGTPMRDVNLSDRPRPVCPSCGWTYYAKNAVGAAATVVRDGCLLLVRRAHAPYQGDWMLPA
;
A
#
# COMPACT_ATOMS: atom_id res chain seq x y z
N MET A 1 -6.53 34.76 6.72
CA MET A 1 -5.64 33.59 6.54
C MET A 1 -6.16 32.50 7.46
N ALA A 2 -6.72 31.41 6.92
CA ALA A 2 -7.28 30.36 7.77
C ALA A 2 -6.13 29.59 8.47
N PRO A 3 -6.18 29.40 9.80
CA PRO A 3 -5.21 28.54 10.47
C PRO A 3 -5.35 27.13 9.94
N LEU A 4 -4.21 26.49 9.64
CA LEU A 4 -4.17 25.07 9.37
C LEU A 4 -4.70 24.36 10.62
N LYS A 5 -5.75 23.53 10.46
CA LYS A 5 -6.36 22.77 11.55
C LYS A 5 -5.29 21.92 12.25
N ASP A 6 -5.49 21.68 13.55
CA ASP A 6 -4.61 20.88 14.40
C ASP A 6 -4.17 19.59 13.69
N GLY A 7 -2.86 19.43 13.50
CA GLY A 7 -2.24 18.26 12.86
C GLY A 7 -1.45 18.52 11.57
N LEU A 8 -1.58 19.70 10.95
CA LEU A 8 -0.70 20.12 9.86
C LEU A 8 0.47 20.95 10.42
N VAL A 9 1.66 20.36 10.45
CA VAL A 9 2.89 21.08 10.82
C VAL A 9 3.69 21.37 9.56
N LEU A 10 3.98 22.65 9.34
CA LEU A 10 4.97 23.10 8.38
C LEU A 10 6.36 22.91 9.01
N LEU A 11 7.09 21.88 8.60
CA LEU A 11 8.47 21.67 9.08
C LEU A 11 9.46 22.31 8.11
N SER A 12 10.35 23.14 8.65
CA SER A 12 11.58 23.57 7.97
C SER A 12 12.53 22.37 7.83
N PRO A 13 13.23 22.19 6.69
CA PRO A 13 14.12 21.04 6.46
C PRO A 13 15.19 20.86 7.54
N THR A 14 15.57 21.93 8.24
CA THR A 14 16.64 21.95 9.24
C THR A 14 16.27 21.28 10.57
N ARG A 15 15.00 20.88 10.79
CA ARG A 15 14.54 20.16 12.00
C ARG A 15 14.10 18.73 11.74
N LEU A 16 14.26 18.22 10.53
CA LEU A 16 14.06 16.79 10.27
C LEU A 16 15.27 16.04 10.86
N GLY A 17 15.14 15.60 12.11
CA GLY A 17 16.07 14.62 12.66
C GLY A 17 16.13 13.41 11.73
N THR A 18 17.31 12.79 11.58
CA THR A 18 17.51 11.62 10.72
C THR A 18 16.48 10.55 11.07
N THR A 19 15.44 10.41 10.27
CA THR A 19 14.48 9.32 10.45
C THR A 19 15.21 8.06 10.03
N ARG A 20 15.44 7.16 10.98
CA ARG A 20 16.11 5.89 10.72
C ARG A 20 15.23 5.14 9.73
N MET A 21 15.75 4.82 8.54
CA MET A 21 15.11 3.88 7.65
C MET A 21 15.15 2.50 8.33
N GLU A 22 14.06 2.09 8.97
CA GLU A 22 13.89 0.69 9.35
C GLU A 22 13.44 -0.10 8.12
N GLU A 23 14.16 -1.19 7.83
CA GLU A 23 13.77 -2.13 6.80
C GLU A 23 12.41 -2.74 7.18
N VAL A 24 11.42 -2.57 6.29
CA VAL A 24 10.10 -3.19 6.42
C VAL A 24 10.24 -4.69 6.26
N HIS A 25 10.59 -5.39 7.34
CA HIS A 25 10.64 -6.84 7.40
C HIS A 25 9.23 -7.41 7.57
N GLY A 26 8.48 -7.40 6.46
CA GLY A 26 7.25 -8.16 6.30
C GLY A 26 7.25 -8.77 4.92
N SER A 27 7.47 -10.08 4.80
CA SER A 27 7.35 -10.80 3.54
C SER A 27 5.89 -10.78 3.10
N THR A 28 5.50 -9.71 2.38
CA THR A 28 4.20 -9.72 1.71
C THR A 28 4.20 -10.93 0.79
N PRO A 29 3.22 -11.85 0.89
CA PRO A 29 3.12 -12.97 -0.05
C PRO A 29 3.25 -12.42 -1.46
N ARG A 30 4.18 -12.96 -2.24
CA ARG A 30 4.35 -12.53 -3.63
C ARG A 30 3.51 -13.44 -4.51
N ASP A 31 2.82 -12.88 -5.48
CA ASP A 31 2.22 -13.68 -6.52
C ASP A 31 3.33 -14.29 -7.42
N PRO A 32 3.04 -15.19 -8.37
CA PRO A 32 4.06 -15.78 -9.25
C PRO A 32 4.69 -14.79 -10.21
N SER A 33 4.20 -13.55 -10.27
CA SER A 33 4.84 -12.45 -10.98
C SER A 33 5.84 -11.68 -10.13
N GLY A 34 5.97 -12.01 -8.83
CA GLY A 34 6.84 -11.33 -7.89
C GLY A 34 6.23 -10.07 -7.26
N LEU A 35 4.97 -9.75 -7.60
CA LEU A 35 4.25 -8.59 -7.10
C LEU A 35 3.63 -8.90 -5.72
N PRO A 36 3.51 -7.90 -4.82
CA PRO A 36 2.79 -8.06 -3.57
C PRO A 36 1.36 -8.57 -3.82
N ASP A 37 1.05 -9.76 -3.33
CA ASP A 37 -0.27 -10.37 -3.41
C ASP A 37 -1.04 -10.05 -2.12
N PRO A 38 -2.15 -9.29 -2.18
CA PRO A 38 -2.99 -9.03 -1.01
C PRO A 38 -3.66 -10.29 -0.46
N GLY A 39 -3.49 -11.44 -1.12
CA GLY A 39 -3.87 -12.75 -0.63
C GLY A 39 -4.65 -13.50 -1.71
N ARG A 40 -4.08 -14.60 -2.19
CA ARG A 40 -4.77 -15.52 -3.12
C ARG A 40 -6.12 -15.93 -2.55
N PRO A 41 -7.25 -15.63 -3.20
CA PRO A 41 -8.57 -15.94 -2.66
C PRO A 41 -8.84 -17.44 -2.70
N ARG A 42 -9.30 -18.01 -1.58
CA ARG A 42 -9.73 -19.43 -1.52
C ARG A 42 -11.04 -19.69 -2.26
N PHE A 43 -11.88 -18.68 -2.40
CA PHE A 43 -13.21 -18.76 -3.01
C PHE A 43 -13.39 -17.72 -4.10
N CYS A 44 -14.20 -18.02 -5.10
CA CYS A 44 -14.50 -17.12 -6.20
C CYS A 44 -15.28 -15.89 -5.72
N GLY A 45 -14.77 -14.69 -6.00
CA GLY A 45 -15.45 -13.44 -5.68
C GLY A 45 -16.74 -13.18 -6.48
N ARG A 46 -17.05 -14.01 -7.49
CA ARG A 46 -18.29 -13.91 -8.29
C ARG A 46 -19.38 -14.90 -7.85
N CYS A 47 -19.01 -16.13 -7.52
CA CYS A 47 -19.99 -17.22 -7.27
C CYS A 47 -19.72 -18.06 -6.01
N GLY A 48 -18.68 -17.76 -5.23
CA GLY A 48 -18.37 -18.48 -4.00
C GLY A 48 -17.75 -19.87 -4.17
N THR A 49 -17.66 -20.41 -5.39
CA THR A 49 -17.01 -21.71 -5.65
C THR A 49 -15.52 -21.70 -5.23
N PRO A 50 -15.00 -22.76 -4.60
CA PRO A 50 -13.57 -22.89 -4.32
C PRO A 50 -12.72 -22.72 -5.58
N MET A 51 -11.62 -21.97 -5.46
CA MET A 51 -10.69 -21.72 -6.56
C MET A 51 -9.72 -22.89 -6.74
N ARG A 52 -9.20 -23.08 -7.96
CA ARG A 52 -8.10 -24.01 -8.24
C ARG A 52 -6.97 -23.27 -8.95
N ASP A 53 -5.73 -23.67 -8.71
CA ASP A 53 -4.60 -23.13 -9.48
C ASP A 53 -4.56 -23.75 -10.88
N VAL A 54 -4.42 -22.89 -11.89
CA VAL A 54 -4.27 -23.26 -13.30
C VAL A 54 -3.04 -22.54 -13.85
N ASN A 55 -2.19 -23.26 -14.59
CA ASN A 55 -1.09 -22.64 -15.31
C ASN A 55 -1.64 -21.85 -16.51
N LEU A 56 -1.50 -20.53 -16.44
CA LEU A 56 -1.87 -19.59 -17.50
C LEU A 56 -0.66 -18.71 -17.82
N SER A 57 -0.15 -18.80 -19.05
CA SER A 57 1.04 -18.08 -19.50
C SER A 57 2.24 -18.32 -18.57
N ASP A 58 2.56 -19.60 -18.35
CA ASP A 58 3.67 -20.07 -17.50
C ASP A 58 3.61 -19.60 -16.04
N ARG A 59 2.41 -19.26 -15.53
CA ARG A 59 2.21 -18.82 -14.15
C ARG A 59 0.97 -19.48 -13.52
N PRO A 60 1.06 -20.01 -12.28
CA PRO A 60 -0.08 -20.60 -11.59
C PRO A 60 -1.03 -19.52 -11.05
N ARG A 61 -2.26 -19.50 -11.56
CA ARG A 61 -3.29 -18.50 -11.19
C ARG A 61 -4.51 -19.18 -10.60
N PRO A 62 -5.16 -18.60 -9.57
CA PRO A 62 -6.44 -19.07 -9.10
C PRO A 62 -7.51 -18.83 -10.17
N VAL A 63 -8.18 -19.89 -10.61
CA VAL A 63 -9.29 -19.86 -11.57
C VAL A 63 -10.49 -20.56 -10.97
N CYS A 64 -11.66 -19.96 -11.13
CA CYS A 64 -12.93 -20.56 -10.72
C CYS A 64 -13.34 -21.64 -11.74
N PRO A 65 -13.52 -22.91 -11.31
CA PRO A 65 -13.93 -23.97 -12.23
C PRO A 65 -15.40 -23.87 -12.65
N SER A 66 -16.25 -23.13 -11.92
CA SER A 66 -17.68 -23.01 -12.22
C SER A 66 -17.99 -21.90 -13.22
N CYS A 67 -17.41 -20.70 -13.03
CA CYS A 67 -17.73 -19.54 -13.88
C CYS A 67 -16.55 -19.03 -14.74
N GLY A 68 -15.37 -19.67 -14.65
CA GLY A 68 -14.20 -19.31 -15.46
C GLY A 68 -13.48 -18.03 -15.04
N TRP A 69 -13.87 -17.38 -13.95
CA TRP A 69 -13.19 -16.16 -13.47
C TRP A 69 -11.78 -16.44 -12.96
N THR A 70 -10.81 -15.65 -13.41
CA THR A 70 -9.39 -15.73 -13.03
C THR A 70 -9.02 -14.58 -12.11
N TYR A 71 -8.38 -14.89 -10.99
CA TYR A 71 -7.81 -13.88 -10.09
C TYR A 71 -6.47 -13.36 -10.63
N TYR A 72 -6.35 -12.04 -10.67
CA TYR A 72 -5.10 -11.32 -10.87
C TYR A 72 -4.85 -10.45 -9.64
N ALA A 73 -3.66 -10.55 -9.06
CA ALA A 73 -3.28 -9.74 -7.90
C ALA A 73 -3.37 -8.25 -8.26
N LYS A 74 -3.99 -7.48 -7.37
CA LYS A 74 -4.09 -6.03 -7.53
C LYS A 74 -2.79 -5.40 -7.07
N ASN A 75 -2.15 -4.64 -7.95
CA ASN A 75 -1.10 -3.72 -7.56
C ASN A 75 -1.71 -2.55 -6.78
N ALA A 76 -1.35 -2.41 -5.52
CA ALA A 76 -1.61 -1.19 -4.78
C ALA A 76 -0.72 -0.08 -5.35
N VAL A 77 -1.32 0.86 -6.08
CA VAL A 77 -0.62 2.05 -6.56
C VAL A 77 -0.81 3.14 -5.51
N GLY A 78 0.31 3.61 -4.96
CA GLY A 78 0.34 4.77 -4.05
C GLY A 78 0.86 6.01 -4.78
N ALA A 79 0.36 7.18 -4.40
CA ALA A 79 0.90 8.47 -4.81
C ALA A 79 1.05 9.34 -3.57
N ALA A 80 2.16 10.08 -3.48
CA ALA A 80 2.40 11.03 -2.40
C ALA A 80 2.54 12.44 -2.98
N ALA A 81 2.06 13.44 -2.24
CA ALA A 81 2.14 14.83 -2.64
C ALA A 81 3.18 15.59 -1.80
N THR A 82 4.06 16.34 -2.47
CA THR A 82 4.94 17.32 -1.82
C THR A 82 4.29 18.69 -1.88
N VAL A 83 3.86 19.21 -0.75
CA VAL A 83 3.25 20.55 -0.67
C VAL A 83 4.22 21.50 0.03
N VAL A 84 4.66 22.53 -0.69
CA VAL A 84 5.59 23.55 -0.20
C VAL A 84 4.85 24.86 0.00
N ARG A 85 5.06 25.51 1.15
CA ARG A 85 4.56 26.86 1.42
C ARG A 85 5.55 27.63 2.28
N ASP A 86 5.92 28.83 1.85
CA ASP A 86 6.81 29.74 2.58
C ASP A 86 8.13 29.04 3.01
N GLY A 87 8.70 28.22 2.11
CA GLY A 87 9.92 27.45 2.35
C GLY A 87 9.76 26.21 3.25
N CYS A 88 8.54 25.89 3.68
CA CYS A 88 8.24 24.76 4.55
C CYS A 88 7.49 23.64 3.82
N LEU A 89 7.64 22.41 4.32
CA LEU A 89 6.93 21.23 3.82
C LEU A 89 5.74 20.87 4.69
N LEU A 90 4.63 20.47 4.06
CA LEU A 90 3.52 19.84 4.75
C LEU A 90 3.79 18.35 4.97
N LEU A 91 3.69 17.91 6.23
CA LEU A 91 3.73 16.51 6.62
C LEU A 91 2.51 16.14 7.46
N VAL A 92 2.15 14.85 7.43
CA VAL A 92 1.12 14.26 8.30
C VAL A 92 1.76 13.32 9.31
N ARG A 93 1.18 13.24 10.52
CA ARG A 93 1.60 12.28 11.54
C ARG A 93 0.70 11.05 11.50
N ARG A 94 1.27 9.87 11.30
CA ARG A 94 0.52 8.62 11.13
C ARG A 94 -0.20 8.22 12.43
N ALA A 95 -1.50 7.96 12.34
CA ALA A 95 -2.34 7.63 13.50
C ALA A 95 -2.39 6.12 13.83
N HIS A 96 -2.00 5.25 12.90
CA HIS A 96 -2.18 3.80 13.02
C HIS A 96 -0.89 3.04 12.70
N ALA A 97 -0.77 1.85 13.27
CA ALA A 97 0.28 0.90 12.91
C ALA A 97 0.06 0.36 11.47
N PRO A 98 1.14 -0.01 10.74
CA PRO A 98 2.54 0.18 11.11
C PRO A 98 2.97 1.66 11.01
N TYR A 99 4.05 2.02 11.72
CA TYR A 99 4.64 3.38 11.75
C TYR A 99 3.76 4.45 12.40
N GLN A 100 3.01 4.08 13.44
CA GLN A 100 2.23 5.05 14.21
C GLN A 100 3.16 6.08 14.85
N GLY A 101 2.84 7.36 14.69
CA GLY A 101 3.61 8.47 15.25
C GLY A 101 4.66 9.06 14.31
N ASP A 102 5.02 8.36 13.23
CA ASP A 102 5.98 8.83 12.23
C ASP A 102 5.39 9.93 11.34
N TRP A 103 6.28 10.78 10.81
CA TRP A 103 5.93 11.82 9.84
C TRP A 103 6.06 11.28 8.41
N MET A 104 5.08 11.58 7.54
CA MET A 104 5.16 11.24 6.11
C MET A 104 4.55 12.33 5.21
N LEU A 105 4.83 12.23 3.91
CA LEU A 105 4.11 13.00 2.89
C LEU A 105 2.63 12.57 2.88
N PRO A 106 1.67 13.49 2.64
CA PRO A 106 0.28 13.14 2.39
C PRO A 106 0.17 12.09 1.25
N ALA A 107 -0.44 10.94 1.55
CA ALA A 107 -0.69 9.82 0.63
C ALA A 107 -1.86 8.96 1.11
#